data_AF-A0AAC9KVK7-F1
#
_entry.id   AF-A0AAC9KVK7-F1
#
_cell.length_a   1.000
_cell.length_b   1.000
_cell.length_c   1.000
_cell.angle_alpha   90.00
_cell.angle_beta   90.00
_cell.angle_gamma   90.00
#
_symmetry.space_group_name_H-M   'P 1'
#
loop_
_entity.id
_entity.type
_entity.pdbx_description
1 polymer ?
#
loop_
_entity_poly.entity_id
_entity_poly.type
_entity_poly.pdbx_seq_one_letter_code
_entity_poly.pdbx_strand_id
1 'polypeptide(L)'
;MLFIIFFISAPLFSKEVYYKFADYSVNYSIVGKYEITKEESEEECGYKFTYDRNNNLILVDYIGKLSILMPSFFNANQIKIERSKHSERRIFLNRGFAFKNNNGVYIEHIEYMSDGRIKNIFNYNRSNEMVRDKYGVSYYHFLYDNEREFSVYRFNESGIQIKDLNNVYFTKISYDHDKFVKTVLYCDENGYIVRSKNGTCGFRLTYDANHNLIKEEYLDKSAHTVSNPFSVATKIYHYDVDGKVIEILNYDINNNLTPDENNVAIYRYEYYFKEKDCYYKEYNYDNNNNLTISQNGYAMKKTIFYIQNNEKRIINYSNKINKNYNRDIPTVYEEKYEIMDNFKGIAIYSYKYDDNFYLIENIFFDKNFNLIADVKGVMIYRYSYDKEGFLIAQEHFGGDFVNPIDDFEGVSKYKFSYDSNGNMISKKNYSKDGVLVADFNFVFEYLYEYDKQNRLISQKNFGSLGQLQEDIHGVSVYKYEYNKFGKISKQSNYGPDLRLRDDVGGFSIYKWIYDSRGNLIDFQKFDSLGNLI
;
A
#
# COMPACT_ATOMS: atom_id res chain seq x y z
N MET A 1 8.81 30.19 53.21
CA MET A 1 9.42 28.84 53.17
C MET A 1 8.66 28.05 52.12
N LEU A 2 9.11 28.09 50.86
CA LEU A 2 8.48 27.40 49.74
C LEU A 2 9.39 26.22 49.39
N PHE A 3 8.92 24.99 49.61
CA PHE A 3 9.64 23.77 49.21
C PHE A 3 9.51 23.59 47.69
N ILE A 4 10.62 23.73 46.97
CA ILE A 4 10.74 23.31 45.57
C ILE A 4 11.06 21.82 45.60
N ILE A 5 10.08 20.99 45.21
CA ILE A 5 10.30 19.57 44.96
C ILE A 5 10.90 19.44 43.56
N PHE A 6 12.21 19.16 43.49
CA PHE A 6 12.85 18.68 42.28
C PHE A 6 12.40 17.23 42.04
N PHE A 7 11.55 17.01 41.04
CA PHE A 7 11.41 15.68 40.45
C PHE A 7 12.67 15.41 39.64
N ILE A 8 13.61 14.68 40.24
CA ILE A 8 14.69 14.01 39.53
C ILE A 8 14.03 12.89 38.74
N SER A 9 13.79 13.11 37.44
CA SER A 9 13.42 12.05 36.52
C SER A 9 14.62 11.09 36.40
N ALA A 10 14.59 9.99 37.14
CA ALA A 10 15.50 8.87 36.88
C ALA A 10 15.30 8.43 35.41
N PRO A 11 16.37 8.21 34.63
CA PRO A 11 16.21 7.68 33.28
C PRO A 11 15.44 6.36 33.38
N LEU A 12 14.30 6.28 32.69
CA LEU A 12 13.60 5.01 32.50
C LEU A 12 14.56 4.08 31.76
N PHE A 13 15.13 3.10 32.46
CA PHE A 13 15.81 2.00 31.80
C PHE A 13 14.84 1.34 30.81
N SER A 14 15.12 1.51 29.53
CA SER A 14 14.50 0.81 28.42
C SER A 14 15.55 -0.06 27.75
N LYS A 15 15.23 -1.33 27.49
CA LYS A 15 16.11 -2.21 26.70
C LYS A 15 15.87 -1.90 25.22
N GLU A 16 16.94 -1.72 24.47
CA GLU A 16 16.89 -1.56 23.01
C GLU A 16 17.52 -2.78 22.36
N VAL A 17 16.87 -3.30 21.31
CA VAL A 17 17.39 -4.40 20.47
C VAL A 17 17.19 -4.00 19.02
N TYR A 18 18.16 -4.31 18.18
CA TYR A 18 18.18 -3.89 16.78
C TYR A 18 18.06 -5.11 15.86
N TYR A 19 17.23 -4.98 14.82
CA TYR A 19 16.95 -6.08 13.90
C TYR A 19 17.02 -5.61 12.45
N LYS A 20 17.39 -6.50 11.54
CA LYS A 20 17.41 -6.19 10.11
C LYS A 20 16.00 -6.05 9.55
N PHE A 21 15.11 -6.97 9.93
CA PHE A 21 13.73 -7.01 9.49
C PHE A 21 12.77 -7.05 10.68
N ALA A 22 11.52 -6.68 10.41
CA ALA A 22 10.40 -6.88 11.32
C ALA A 22 9.33 -7.71 10.62
N ASP A 23 8.55 -8.45 11.40
CA ASP A 23 7.47 -9.29 10.91
C ASP A 23 6.37 -9.43 11.96
N TYR A 24 5.29 -10.12 11.60
CA TYR A 24 4.30 -10.64 12.53
C TYR A 24 4.55 -12.11 12.84
N SER A 25 4.54 -12.46 14.12
CA SER A 25 4.55 -13.85 14.55
C SER A 25 3.26 -14.57 14.15
N VAL A 26 3.24 -15.89 14.34
CA VAL A 26 2.03 -16.72 14.20
C VAL A 26 0.85 -16.19 15.02
N ASN A 27 1.13 -15.56 16.17
CA ASN A 27 0.14 -14.96 17.06
C ASN A 27 -0.04 -13.46 16.81
N TYR A 28 0.36 -12.96 15.63
CA TYR A 28 0.25 -11.56 15.20
C TYR A 28 0.98 -10.56 16.13
N SER A 29 1.98 -11.02 16.88
CA SER A 29 2.86 -10.16 17.66
C SER A 29 3.94 -9.56 16.76
N ILE A 30 4.34 -8.31 16.99
CA ILE A 30 5.45 -7.71 16.25
C ILE A 30 6.76 -8.35 16.73
N VAL A 31 7.53 -8.91 15.79
CA VAL A 31 8.81 -9.57 16.06
C VAL A 31 9.91 -9.00 15.17
N GLY A 32 11.13 -8.96 15.70
CA GLY A 32 12.32 -8.66 14.92
C GLY A 32 12.95 -9.94 14.36
N LYS A 33 13.61 -9.83 13.21
CA LYS A 33 14.36 -10.92 12.57
C LYS A 33 15.78 -10.44 12.24
N TYR A 34 16.74 -11.34 12.43
CA TYR A 34 18.18 -11.08 12.28
C TYR A 34 18.63 -9.94 13.18
N GLU A 35 18.99 -10.26 14.43
CA GLU A 35 19.53 -9.27 15.36
C GLU A 35 20.84 -8.71 14.82
N ILE A 36 20.98 -7.39 14.83
CA ILE A 36 22.13 -6.64 14.32
C ILE A 36 22.61 -5.66 15.38
N THR A 37 23.79 -5.10 15.19
CA THR A 37 24.30 -4.03 16.05
C THR A 37 23.56 -2.71 15.80
N LYS A 38 23.67 -1.80 16.76
CA LYS A 38 23.14 -0.45 16.60
C LYS A 38 23.80 0.24 15.41
N GLU A 39 25.12 0.12 15.31
CA GLU A 39 25.95 0.72 14.26
C GLU A 39 25.49 0.25 12.86
N GLU A 40 25.30 -1.06 12.66
CA GLU A 40 24.79 -1.61 11.40
C GLU A 40 23.39 -1.08 11.05
N SER A 41 22.51 -0.95 12.05
CA SER A 41 21.15 -0.42 11.83
C SER A 41 21.13 1.06 11.46
N GLU A 42 22.08 1.84 11.97
CA GLU A 42 22.22 3.28 11.71
C GLU A 42 22.92 3.54 10.36
N GLU A 43 23.90 2.72 9.99
CA GLU A 43 24.62 2.83 8.71
C GLU A 43 23.78 2.39 7.50
N GLU A 44 23.03 1.30 7.64
CA GLU A 44 22.15 0.82 6.58
C GLU A 44 20.69 1.23 6.84
N CYS A 45 19.82 0.25 7.06
CA CYS A 45 18.49 0.39 7.60
C CYS A 45 18.18 -0.83 8.47
N GLY A 46 17.34 -0.62 9.47
CA GLY A 46 16.93 -1.64 10.42
C GLY A 46 15.84 -1.13 11.36
N TYR A 47 15.45 -1.98 12.29
CA TYR A 47 14.43 -1.69 13.28
C TYR A 47 15.04 -1.63 14.67
N LYS A 48 14.81 -0.54 15.39
CA LYS A 48 15.05 -0.44 16.82
C LYS A 48 13.78 -0.80 17.57
N PHE A 49 13.85 -1.86 18.37
CA PHE A 49 12.77 -2.28 19.26
C PHE A 49 13.11 -1.82 20.68
N THR A 50 12.26 -0.98 21.26
CA THR A 50 12.41 -0.50 22.64
C THR A 50 11.41 -1.21 23.54
N TYR A 51 11.92 -1.77 24.63
CA TYR A 51 11.16 -2.51 25.63
C TYR A 51 11.13 -1.75 26.96
N ASP A 52 10.02 -1.87 27.67
CA ASP A 52 9.89 -1.39 29.05
C ASP A 52 10.65 -2.29 30.05
N ARG A 53 10.63 -1.93 31.34
CA ARG A 53 11.28 -2.70 32.42
C ARG A 53 10.70 -4.10 32.64
N ASN A 54 9.48 -4.34 32.16
CA ASN A 54 8.81 -5.64 32.21
C ASN A 54 9.04 -6.45 30.93
N ASN A 55 9.95 -5.99 30.06
CA ASN A 55 10.28 -6.61 28.78
C ASN A 55 9.10 -6.64 27.79
N ASN A 56 8.15 -5.69 27.91
CA ASN A 56 7.11 -5.48 26.91
C ASN A 56 7.62 -4.54 25.82
N LEU A 57 7.37 -4.89 24.56
CA LEU A 57 7.62 -3.99 23.44
C LEU A 57 6.69 -2.78 23.52
N ILE A 58 7.27 -1.56 23.50
CA ILE A 58 6.54 -0.28 23.62
C ILE A 58 6.76 0.65 22.42
N LEU A 59 7.86 0.47 21.69
CA LEU A 59 8.18 1.28 20.51
C LEU A 59 8.96 0.45 19.50
N VAL A 60 8.62 0.63 18.22
CA VAL A 60 9.40 0.14 17.09
C VAL A 60 9.71 1.33 16.21
N ASP A 61 10.99 1.63 16.00
CA ASP A 61 11.45 2.66 15.06
C ASP A 61 12.15 1.98 13.87
N TYR A 62 11.77 2.34 12.66
CA TYR A 62 12.53 2.03 11.45
C TYR A 62 13.53 3.15 11.18
N ILE A 63 14.81 2.82 11.26
CA ILE A 63 15.92 3.78 11.29
C ILE A 63 16.98 3.44 10.24
N GLY A 64 17.97 4.33 10.12
CA GLY A 64 19.17 4.16 9.30
C GLY A 64 19.26 5.11 8.11
N LYS A 65 20.48 5.35 7.61
CA LYS A 65 20.75 6.24 6.47
C LYS A 65 19.99 5.84 5.20
N LEU A 66 19.71 4.54 5.03
CA LEU A 66 19.04 3.96 3.86
C LEU A 66 17.52 3.82 4.05
N SER A 67 16.94 4.22 5.18
CA SER A 67 15.50 4.06 5.45
C SER A 67 14.60 4.82 4.45
N ILE A 68 15.14 5.83 3.78
CA ILE A 68 14.47 6.59 2.70
C ILE A 68 14.37 5.81 1.38
N LEU A 69 15.22 4.78 1.20
CA LEU A 69 15.23 3.92 0.02
C LEU A 69 14.21 2.80 0.15
N MET A 70 14.20 2.16 1.31
CA MET A 70 13.49 0.92 1.55
C MET A 70 12.31 1.22 2.46
N PRO A 71 11.06 1.11 1.99
CA PRO A 71 9.91 1.30 2.86
C PRO A 71 9.94 0.29 4.00
N SER A 72 9.51 0.72 5.18
CA SER A 72 9.35 -0.18 6.33
C SER A 72 8.31 -1.26 6.02
N PHE A 73 8.46 -2.41 6.68
CA PHE A 73 7.56 -3.56 6.60
C PHE A 73 6.13 -3.16 6.96
N PHE A 74 5.94 -2.17 7.83
CA PHE A 74 4.62 -1.72 8.27
C PHE A 74 4.09 -0.51 7.47
N ASN A 75 4.85 0.00 6.48
CA ASN A 75 4.68 1.29 5.81
C ASN A 75 4.86 2.53 6.72
N ALA A 76 4.58 2.40 8.02
CA ALA A 76 4.90 3.39 9.03
C ALA A 76 6.29 3.15 9.62
N ASN A 77 7.08 4.22 9.74
CA ASN A 77 8.45 4.16 10.23
C ASN A 77 8.54 4.17 11.76
N GLN A 78 7.42 4.31 12.46
CA GLN A 78 7.37 4.21 13.90
C GLN A 78 6.05 3.57 14.34
N ILE A 79 6.10 2.72 15.36
CA ILE A 79 4.92 2.12 15.98
C ILE A 79 5.04 2.29 17.49
N LYS A 80 4.13 3.06 18.07
CA LYS A 80 3.98 3.16 19.52
C LYS A 80 2.96 2.12 20.00
N ILE A 81 3.30 1.36 21.03
CA ILE A 81 2.45 0.29 21.57
C ILE A 81 2.02 0.66 22.99
N GLU A 82 0.72 0.79 23.20
CA GLU A 82 0.11 1.09 24.50
C GLU A 82 -0.62 -0.15 24.99
N ARG A 83 -0.17 -0.74 26.11
CA ARG A 83 -0.73 -1.99 26.65
C ARG A 83 -1.68 -1.74 27.81
N SER A 84 -2.70 -2.58 27.88
CA SER A 84 -3.63 -2.75 28.99
C SER A 84 -3.74 -4.23 29.33
N LYS A 85 -4.43 -4.59 30.43
CA LYS A 85 -4.45 -5.97 30.97
C LYS A 85 -4.83 -7.04 29.93
N HIS A 86 -5.78 -6.74 29.03
CA HIS A 86 -6.26 -7.66 28.00
C HIS A 86 -6.35 -7.02 26.61
N SER A 87 -5.57 -5.96 26.37
CA SER A 87 -5.54 -5.32 25.06
C SER A 87 -4.25 -4.54 24.83
N GLU A 88 -3.96 -4.25 23.56
CA GLU A 88 -2.94 -3.28 23.17
C GLU A 88 -3.43 -2.37 22.05
N ARG A 89 -2.92 -1.16 21.98
CA ARG A 89 -3.10 -0.24 20.85
C ARG A 89 -1.76 -0.06 20.16
N ARG A 90 -1.73 -0.28 18.85
CA ARG A 90 -0.59 0.01 17.97
C ARG A 90 -0.91 1.29 17.21
N ILE A 91 -0.15 2.35 17.48
CA ILE A 91 -0.31 3.65 16.86
C ILE A 91 0.80 3.79 15.83
N PHE A 92 0.41 3.89 14.57
CA PHE A 92 1.33 3.96 13.44
C PHE A 92 1.68 5.42 13.15
N LEU A 93 2.98 5.69 13.06
CA LEU A 93 3.55 7.02 13.01
C LEU A 93 4.67 7.10 11.96
N ASN A 94 4.95 8.32 11.51
CA ASN A 94 6.19 8.66 10.81
C ASN A 94 6.85 9.82 11.58
N ARG A 95 7.97 9.53 12.25
CA ARG A 95 8.68 10.48 13.16
C ARG A 95 7.76 11.22 14.14
N GLY A 96 6.81 10.50 14.73
CA GLY A 96 5.86 11.04 15.72
C GLY A 96 4.54 11.58 15.15
N PHE A 97 4.41 11.73 13.83
CA PHE A 97 3.16 12.15 13.18
C PHE A 97 2.30 10.95 12.78
N ALA A 98 0.98 11.07 12.92
CA ALA A 98 0.04 10.00 12.56
C ALA A 98 0.23 9.56 11.09
N PHE A 99 0.43 8.25 10.87
CA PHE A 99 0.64 7.70 9.53
C PHE A 99 -0.10 6.38 9.35
N LYS A 100 -0.51 6.06 8.12
CA LYS A 100 -1.25 4.82 7.84
C LYS A 100 -0.29 3.64 7.68
N ASN A 101 -0.63 2.51 8.27
CA ASN A 101 0.08 1.25 8.04
C ASN A 101 -0.23 0.64 6.67
N ASN A 102 0.31 -0.55 6.38
CA ASN A 102 0.05 -1.35 5.16
C ASN A 102 -1.42 -1.65 4.88
N ASN A 103 -2.30 -1.55 5.87
CA ASN A 103 -3.73 -1.79 5.76
C ASN A 103 -4.52 -0.48 5.61
N GLY A 104 -3.84 0.67 5.55
CA GLY A 104 -4.47 1.98 5.41
C GLY A 104 -5.05 2.53 6.71
N VAL A 105 -4.66 1.99 7.88
CA VAL A 105 -5.21 2.37 9.19
C VAL A 105 -4.16 3.06 10.06
N TYR A 106 -4.59 3.98 10.92
CA TYR A 106 -3.69 4.76 11.80
C TYR A 106 -3.45 4.05 13.13
N ILE A 107 -4.46 3.31 13.63
CA ILE A 107 -4.39 2.63 14.92
C ILE A 107 -5.05 1.26 14.79
N GLU A 108 -4.37 0.23 15.30
CA GLU A 108 -4.95 -1.09 15.54
C GLU A 108 -5.15 -1.26 17.05
N HIS A 109 -6.37 -1.58 17.49
CA HIS A 109 -6.64 -1.99 18.87
C HIS A 109 -6.88 -3.50 18.88
N ILE A 110 -6.05 -4.21 19.61
CA ILE A 110 -6.06 -5.66 19.68
C ILE A 110 -6.58 -6.03 21.06
N GLU A 111 -7.64 -6.83 21.10
CA GLU A 111 -8.12 -7.43 22.33
C GLU A 111 -7.63 -8.86 22.42
N TYR A 112 -7.28 -9.28 23.63
CA TYR A 112 -6.81 -10.62 23.94
C TYR A 112 -7.83 -11.37 24.79
N MET A 113 -7.89 -12.69 24.60
CA MET A 113 -8.52 -13.62 25.53
C MET A 113 -7.70 -13.71 26.83
N SER A 114 -8.26 -14.34 27.86
CA SER A 114 -7.57 -14.50 29.15
C SER A 114 -6.28 -15.31 29.07
N ASP A 115 -6.15 -16.16 28.05
CA ASP A 115 -4.96 -16.99 27.76
C ASP A 115 -3.91 -16.27 26.87
N GLY A 116 -4.17 -15.01 26.49
CA GLY A 116 -3.27 -14.22 25.64
C GLY A 116 -3.45 -14.41 24.13
N ARG A 117 -4.34 -15.28 23.68
CA ARG A 117 -4.70 -15.37 22.25
C ARG A 117 -5.49 -14.16 21.80
N ILE A 118 -5.39 -13.80 20.53
CA ILE A 118 -6.11 -12.64 20.00
C ILE A 118 -7.58 -12.94 19.95
N LYS A 119 -8.41 -12.01 20.43
CA LYS A 119 -9.86 -12.07 20.32
C LYS A 119 -10.36 -11.22 19.17
N ASN A 120 -9.90 -9.97 19.11
CA ASN A 120 -10.34 -9.00 18.12
C ASN A 120 -9.18 -8.10 17.67
N ILE A 121 -9.24 -7.62 16.43
CA ILE A 121 -8.39 -6.55 15.91
C ILE A 121 -9.29 -5.48 15.29
N PHE A 122 -9.34 -4.30 15.90
CA PHE A 122 -10.16 -3.19 15.47
C PHE A 122 -9.32 -2.11 14.78
N ASN A 123 -9.85 -1.55 13.70
CA ASN A 123 -9.19 -0.54 12.89
C ASN A 123 -9.73 0.86 13.22
N TYR A 124 -8.85 1.81 13.51
CA TYR A 124 -9.23 3.19 13.82
C TYR A 124 -8.47 4.21 13.00
N ASN A 125 -9.12 5.35 12.76
CA ASN A 125 -8.45 6.56 12.30
C ASN A 125 -7.72 7.26 13.45
N ARG A 126 -7.05 8.37 13.14
CA ARG A 126 -6.32 9.18 14.13
C ARG A 126 -7.23 9.82 15.19
N SER A 127 -8.52 10.00 14.89
CA SER A 127 -9.53 10.57 15.79
C SER A 127 -10.19 9.51 16.70
N ASN A 128 -9.66 8.27 16.70
CA ASN A 128 -10.20 7.13 17.44
C ASN A 128 -11.61 6.71 17.01
N GLU A 129 -12.00 6.99 15.77
CA GLU A 129 -13.22 6.47 15.17
C GLU A 129 -12.92 5.20 14.38
N MET A 130 -13.81 4.21 14.48
CA MET A 130 -13.62 2.94 13.78
C MET A 130 -13.73 3.16 12.28
N VAL A 131 -12.76 2.66 11.54
CA VAL A 131 -12.68 2.77 10.07
C VAL A 131 -12.44 1.42 9.44
N ARG A 132 -12.57 1.37 8.11
CA ARG A 132 -12.29 0.17 7.34
C ARG A 132 -10.86 0.17 6.83
N ASP A 133 -10.23 -0.99 6.84
CA ASP A 133 -8.95 -1.20 6.19
C ASP A 133 -9.05 -1.30 4.66
N LYS A 134 -7.92 -1.54 4.00
CA LYS A 134 -7.84 -1.74 2.54
C LYS A 134 -8.69 -2.90 2.00
N TYR A 135 -9.15 -3.80 2.88
CA TYR A 135 -10.03 -4.92 2.53
C TYR A 135 -11.50 -4.61 2.83
N GLY A 136 -11.81 -3.39 3.30
CA GLY A 136 -13.16 -2.95 3.63
C GLY A 136 -13.65 -3.44 4.99
N VAL A 137 -12.76 -3.91 5.87
CA VAL A 137 -13.10 -4.54 7.15
C VAL A 137 -12.83 -3.58 8.31
N SER A 138 -13.81 -3.42 9.20
CA SER A 138 -13.69 -2.54 10.37
C SER A 138 -13.02 -3.23 11.55
N TYR A 139 -13.36 -4.51 11.78
CA TYR A 139 -12.62 -5.33 12.72
C TYR A 139 -12.66 -6.81 12.37
N TYR A 140 -11.66 -7.53 12.87
CA TYR A 140 -11.52 -8.97 12.74
C TYR A 140 -11.81 -9.64 14.08
N HIS A 141 -12.50 -10.78 14.05
CA HIS A 141 -12.78 -11.60 15.23
C HIS A 141 -12.20 -12.99 15.06
N PHE A 142 -11.51 -13.48 16.08
CA PHE A 142 -10.78 -14.74 16.06
C PHE A 142 -11.53 -15.78 16.88
N LEU A 143 -11.79 -16.93 16.26
CA LEU A 143 -12.41 -18.10 16.89
C LEU A 143 -11.47 -19.30 16.77
N TYR A 144 -11.05 -19.87 17.89
CA TYR A 144 -10.11 -20.97 17.91
C TYR A 144 -10.83 -22.29 18.06
N ASP A 145 -10.55 -23.22 17.14
CA ASP A 145 -10.96 -24.62 17.27
C ASP A 145 -9.99 -25.35 18.20
N ASN A 146 -8.70 -25.02 18.10
CA ASN A 146 -7.63 -25.49 18.97
C ASN A 146 -6.40 -24.56 18.90
N GLU A 147 -5.27 -24.95 19.48
CA GLU A 147 -4.02 -24.16 19.48
C GLU A 147 -3.38 -23.97 18.09
N ARG A 148 -3.77 -24.79 17.11
CA ARG A 148 -3.22 -24.80 15.76
C ARG A 148 -4.22 -24.38 14.70
N GLU A 149 -5.51 -24.37 15.01
CA GLU A 149 -6.58 -24.10 14.06
C GLU A 149 -7.52 -23.02 14.58
N PHE A 150 -7.76 -22.00 13.77
CA PHE A 150 -8.66 -20.91 14.09
C PHE A 150 -9.22 -20.25 12.84
N SER A 151 -10.35 -19.58 13.01
CA SER A 151 -11.05 -18.82 11.98
C SER A 151 -10.99 -17.32 12.28
N VAL A 152 -10.76 -16.51 11.24
CA VAL A 152 -10.72 -15.04 11.33
C VAL A 152 -11.89 -14.46 10.56
N TYR A 153 -12.91 -14.01 11.30
CA TYR A 153 -14.15 -13.44 10.80
C TYR A 153 -14.04 -11.94 10.60
N ARG A 154 -14.77 -11.40 9.62
CA ARG A 154 -14.73 -9.99 9.23
C ARG A 154 -16.04 -9.29 9.59
N PHE A 155 -15.93 -8.11 10.17
CA PHE A 155 -17.09 -7.34 10.61
C PHE A 155 -16.99 -5.89 10.18
N ASN A 156 -18.15 -5.27 10.00
CA ASN A 156 -18.27 -3.83 9.89
C ASN A 156 -18.34 -3.16 11.27
N GLU A 157 -18.40 -1.84 11.26
CA GLU A 157 -18.48 -0.98 12.45
C GLU A 157 -19.75 -1.18 13.30
N SER A 158 -20.80 -1.80 12.73
CA SER A 158 -22.06 -2.10 13.43
C SER A 158 -22.09 -3.50 14.03
N GLY A 159 -21.00 -4.26 13.96
CA GLY A 159 -20.93 -5.64 14.46
C GLY A 159 -21.64 -6.66 13.57
N ILE A 160 -21.91 -6.33 12.31
CA ILE A 160 -22.49 -7.24 11.32
C ILE A 160 -21.35 -7.92 10.57
N GLN A 161 -21.41 -9.25 10.46
CA GLN A 161 -20.44 -10.01 9.66
C GLN A 161 -20.55 -9.63 8.18
N ILE A 162 -19.41 -9.44 7.53
CA ILE A 162 -19.31 -9.03 6.13
C ILE A 162 -18.33 -9.92 5.36
N LYS A 163 -18.41 -9.85 4.04
CA LYS A 163 -17.31 -10.26 3.15
C LYS A 163 -16.37 -9.09 2.89
N ASP A 164 -15.07 -9.34 2.82
CA ASP A 164 -14.09 -8.35 2.38
C ASP A 164 -14.23 -8.00 0.88
N LEU A 165 -13.42 -7.04 0.44
CA LEU A 165 -13.34 -6.65 -0.97
C LEU A 165 -12.84 -7.75 -1.91
N ASN A 166 -12.33 -8.88 -1.39
CA ASN A 166 -11.96 -10.08 -2.14
C ASN A 166 -13.07 -11.15 -2.18
N ASN A 167 -14.26 -10.83 -1.67
CA ASN A 167 -15.42 -11.72 -1.53
C ASN A 167 -15.23 -12.87 -0.52
N VAL A 168 -14.42 -12.69 0.52
CA VAL A 168 -14.19 -13.70 1.56
C VAL A 168 -14.86 -13.28 2.88
N TYR A 169 -15.64 -14.15 3.50
CA TYR A 169 -16.32 -13.89 4.78
C TYR A 169 -15.41 -14.09 5.99
N PHE A 170 -14.74 -15.23 6.02
CA PHE A 170 -13.76 -15.55 7.04
C PHE A 170 -12.64 -16.40 6.45
N THR A 171 -11.48 -16.41 7.09
CA THR A 171 -10.38 -17.32 6.70
C THR A 171 -10.19 -18.38 7.76
N LYS A 172 -10.11 -19.65 7.36
CA LYS A 172 -9.63 -20.72 8.24
C LYS A 172 -8.11 -20.78 8.14
N ILE A 173 -7.45 -20.77 9.28
CA ILE A 173 -5.99 -20.82 9.41
C ILE A 173 -5.64 -22.06 10.22
N SER A 174 -4.77 -22.91 9.67
CA SER A 174 -4.20 -24.04 10.39
C SER A 174 -2.68 -24.03 10.34
N TYR A 175 -2.07 -24.48 11.43
CA TYR A 175 -0.63 -24.66 11.56
C TYR A 175 -0.29 -26.14 11.76
N ASP A 176 0.85 -26.58 11.23
CA ASP A 176 1.43 -27.85 11.61
C ASP A 176 1.92 -27.85 13.07
N HIS A 177 2.44 -28.99 13.53
CA HIS A 177 2.91 -29.13 14.92
C HIS A 177 4.01 -28.14 15.28
N ASP A 178 4.95 -27.92 14.36
CA ASP A 178 6.14 -27.10 14.59
C ASP A 178 5.96 -25.64 14.13
N LYS A 179 4.77 -25.29 13.63
CA LYS A 179 4.39 -23.97 13.11
C LYS A 179 5.26 -23.48 11.95
N PHE A 180 5.86 -24.40 11.20
CA PHE A 180 6.57 -24.14 9.96
C PHE A 180 5.65 -24.21 8.74
N VAL A 181 4.48 -24.82 8.85
CA VAL A 181 3.49 -24.85 7.76
C VAL A 181 2.22 -24.16 8.20
N LYS A 182 1.80 -23.15 7.45
CA LYS A 182 0.55 -22.41 7.64
C LYS A 182 -0.36 -22.61 6.43
N THR A 183 -1.55 -23.15 6.64
CA THR A 183 -2.59 -23.20 5.61
C THR A 183 -3.61 -22.09 5.87
N VAL A 184 -3.97 -21.33 4.85
CA VAL A 184 -5.00 -20.28 4.89
C VAL A 184 -6.04 -20.59 3.82
N LEU A 185 -7.30 -20.81 4.22
CA LEU A 185 -8.41 -21.11 3.32
C LEU A 185 -9.46 -20.00 3.37
N TYR A 186 -10.01 -19.65 2.23
CA TYR A 186 -11.03 -18.62 2.10
C TYR A 186 -12.42 -19.24 2.19
N CYS A 187 -13.24 -18.77 3.12
CA CYS A 187 -14.57 -19.32 3.34
C CYS A 187 -15.69 -18.30 3.07
N ASP A 188 -16.82 -18.82 2.59
CA ASP A 188 -18.10 -18.11 2.63
C ASP A 188 -18.72 -18.13 4.03
N GLU A 189 -19.90 -17.54 4.21
CA GLU A 189 -20.63 -17.50 5.48
C GLU A 189 -21.03 -18.89 6.01
N ASN A 190 -21.15 -19.89 5.14
CA ASN A 190 -21.55 -21.26 5.50
C ASN A 190 -20.32 -22.14 5.81
N GLY A 191 -19.12 -21.60 5.64
CA GLY A 191 -17.86 -22.30 5.88
C GLY A 191 -17.36 -23.13 4.69
N TYR A 192 -17.95 -22.98 3.50
CA TYR A 192 -17.46 -23.59 2.27
C TYR A 192 -16.26 -22.82 1.73
N ILE A 193 -15.28 -23.55 1.19
CA ILE A 193 -14.11 -22.94 0.57
C ILE A 193 -14.51 -22.27 -0.75
N VAL A 194 -14.15 -20.99 -0.89
CA VAL A 194 -14.51 -20.15 -2.04
C VAL A 194 -13.29 -19.55 -2.71
N ARG A 195 -13.43 -19.28 -4.00
CA ARG A 195 -12.41 -18.59 -4.79
C ARG A 195 -12.53 -17.08 -4.54
N SER A 196 -11.44 -16.44 -4.11
CA SER A 196 -11.39 -14.99 -3.98
C SER A 196 -11.29 -14.31 -5.36
N LYS A 197 -11.40 -12.98 -5.41
CA LYS A 197 -11.25 -12.21 -6.67
C LYS A 197 -9.93 -12.46 -7.41
N ASN A 198 -8.86 -12.81 -6.70
CA ASN A 198 -7.55 -13.12 -7.31
C ASN A 198 -7.49 -14.52 -7.96
N GLY A 199 -8.60 -15.26 -7.95
CA GLY A 199 -8.66 -16.57 -8.57
C GLY A 199 -8.18 -17.74 -7.71
N THR A 200 -7.81 -17.54 -6.44
CA THR A 200 -7.30 -18.60 -5.55
C THR A 200 -8.28 -18.90 -4.42
N CYS A 201 -8.27 -20.12 -3.85
CA CYS A 201 -9.13 -20.49 -2.72
C CYS A 201 -8.41 -20.42 -1.37
N GLY A 202 -7.10 -20.16 -1.39
CA GLY A 202 -6.24 -20.18 -0.22
C GLY A 202 -4.80 -20.47 -0.60
N PHE A 203 -3.96 -20.56 0.42
CA PHE A 203 -2.53 -20.81 0.28
C PHE A 203 -2.02 -21.77 1.36
N ARG A 204 -0.98 -22.53 1.04
CA ARG A 204 -0.12 -23.19 2.03
C ARG A 204 1.26 -22.57 2.00
N LEU A 205 1.71 -22.07 3.15
CA LEU A 205 2.98 -21.37 3.33
C LEU A 205 3.89 -22.25 4.18
N THR A 206 5.11 -22.51 3.71
CA THR A 206 6.15 -23.22 4.48
C THR A 206 7.28 -22.28 4.82
N TYR A 207 7.76 -22.34 6.06
CA TYR A 207 8.80 -21.49 6.60
C TYR A 207 10.04 -22.30 7.00
N ASP A 208 11.21 -21.67 6.93
CA ASP A 208 12.44 -22.23 7.51
C ASP A 208 12.54 -21.96 9.03
N ALA A 209 13.65 -22.40 9.65
CA ALA A 209 13.91 -22.21 11.07
C ALA A 209 14.06 -20.74 11.49
N ASN A 210 14.38 -19.84 10.56
CA ASN A 210 14.43 -18.39 10.77
C ASN A 210 13.06 -17.72 10.51
N HIS A 211 12.02 -18.53 10.24
CA HIS A 211 10.69 -18.12 9.83
C HIS A 211 10.65 -17.31 8.52
N ASN A 212 11.60 -17.51 7.61
CA ASN A 212 11.50 -16.98 6.25
C ASN A 212 10.53 -17.86 5.43
N LEU A 213 9.72 -17.25 4.56
CA LEU A 213 8.79 -17.98 3.69
C LEU A 213 9.57 -18.68 2.58
N ILE A 214 9.74 -19.99 2.63
CA ILE A 214 10.51 -20.76 1.63
C ILE A 214 9.64 -21.40 0.56
N LYS A 215 8.33 -21.56 0.81
CA LYS A 215 7.39 -22.15 -0.16
C LYS A 215 5.99 -21.56 0.00
N GLU A 216 5.36 -21.19 -1.11
CA GLU A 216 3.94 -20.83 -1.21
C GLU A 216 3.24 -21.72 -2.23
N GLU A 217 2.15 -22.38 -1.85
CA GLU A 217 1.33 -23.23 -2.70
C GLU A 217 -0.08 -22.67 -2.82
N TYR A 218 -0.64 -22.60 -4.03
CA TYR A 218 -2.01 -22.15 -4.26
C TYR A 218 -3.00 -23.30 -4.11
N LEU A 219 -4.13 -23.07 -3.45
CA LEU A 219 -5.09 -24.13 -3.11
C LEU A 219 -6.42 -24.02 -3.85
N ASP A 220 -7.02 -25.17 -4.15
CA ASP A 220 -8.37 -25.32 -4.68
C ASP A 220 -9.45 -25.44 -3.58
N LYS A 221 -10.70 -25.73 -3.99
CA LYS A 221 -11.84 -25.89 -3.07
C LYS A 221 -11.74 -27.13 -2.17
N SER A 222 -10.86 -28.07 -2.51
CA SER A 222 -10.59 -29.29 -1.75
C SER A 222 -9.29 -29.16 -0.94
N ALA A 223 -8.70 -27.97 -0.87
CA ALA A 223 -7.40 -27.69 -0.26
C ALA A 223 -6.22 -28.48 -0.89
N HIS A 224 -6.36 -28.91 -2.13
CA HIS A 224 -5.27 -29.46 -2.93
C HIS A 224 -4.54 -28.35 -3.67
N THR A 225 -3.24 -28.55 -3.91
CA THR A 225 -2.44 -27.64 -4.70
C THR A 225 -3.00 -27.55 -6.12
N VAL A 226 -3.08 -26.34 -6.68
CA VAL A 226 -3.60 -26.07 -8.03
C VAL A 226 -2.85 -24.90 -8.64
N SER A 227 -2.74 -24.86 -9.97
CA SER A 227 -2.24 -23.66 -10.64
C SER A 227 -3.18 -22.47 -10.47
N ASN A 228 -2.60 -21.30 -10.25
CA ASN A 228 -3.27 -20.01 -10.35
C ASN A 228 -3.61 -19.71 -11.84
N PRO A 229 -4.31 -18.60 -12.15
CA PRO A 229 -4.64 -18.22 -13.54
C PRO A 229 -3.43 -18.02 -14.47
N PHE A 230 -2.22 -17.94 -13.94
CA PHE A 230 -0.96 -17.78 -14.65
C PHE A 230 -0.12 -19.07 -14.65
N SER A 231 -0.76 -20.23 -14.46
CA SER A 231 -0.13 -21.57 -14.46
C SER A 231 0.77 -21.90 -13.26
N VAL A 232 1.11 -20.94 -12.39
CA VAL A 232 1.94 -21.17 -11.21
C VAL A 232 1.14 -21.86 -10.11
N ALA A 233 1.59 -23.03 -9.66
CA ALA A 233 1.01 -23.77 -8.54
C ALA A 233 1.83 -23.63 -7.25
N THR A 234 3.17 -23.49 -7.38
CA THR A 234 4.09 -23.37 -6.25
C THR A 234 5.12 -22.27 -6.53
N LYS A 235 5.42 -21.44 -5.54
CA LYS A 235 6.59 -20.55 -5.51
C LYS A 235 7.58 -21.04 -4.46
N ILE A 236 8.86 -21.09 -4.80
CA ILE A 236 9.96 -21.40 -3.87
C ILE A 236 10.84 -20.17 -3.73
N TYR A 237 11.26 -19.87 -2.51
CA TYR A 237 12.10 -18.70 -2.20
C TYR A 237 13.42 -19.16 -1.59
N HIS A 238 14.52 -18.57 -2.06
CA HIS A 238 15.83 -18.74 -1.46
C HIS A 238 16.33 -17.41 -0.90
N TYR A 239 17.01 -17.48 0.24
CA TYR A 239 17.49 -16.33 0.99
C TYR A 239 19.01 -16.35 1.11
N ASP A 240 19.64 -15.18 1.17
CA ASP A 240 21.03 -15.06 1.61
C ASP A 240 21.15 -15.14 3.15
N VAL A 241 22.38 -15.05 3.64
CA VAL A 241 22.70 -15.10 5.08
C VAL A 241 22.12 -13.91 5.88
N ASP A 242 21.80 -12.81 5.20
CA ASP A 242 21.19 -11.63 5.81
C ASP A 242 19.66 -11.70 5.84
N GLY A 243 19.06 -12.71 5.21
CA GLY A 243 17.61 -12.87 5.09
C GLY A 243 16.98 -12.12 3.92
N LYS A 244 17.74 -11.72 2.90
CA LYS A 244 17.22 -11.11 1.67
C LYS A 244 16.90 -12.21 0.66
N VAL A 245 15.79 -12.08 -0.08
CA VAL A 245 15.38 -13.04 -1.12
C VAL A 245 16.33 -12.95 -2.31
N ILE A 246 17.12 -13.97 -2.59
CA ILE A 246 18.06 -14.01 -3.72
C ILE A 246 17.54 -14.80 -4.92
N GLU A 247 16.52 -15.65 -4.73
CA GLU A 247 15.90 -16.39 -5.84
C GLU A 247 14.43 -16.68 -5.56
N ILE A 248 13.60 -16.60 -6.60
CA ILE A 248 12.20 -17.04 -6.60
C ILE A 248 11.99 -17.96 -7.80
N LEU A 249 11.51 -19.18 -7.56
CA LEU A 249 11.23 -20.18 -8.58
C LEU A 249 9.72 -20.44 -8.67
N ASN A 250 9.16 -20.33 -9.87
CA ASN A 250 7.74 -20.57 -10.14
C ASN A 250 7.57 -21.97 -10.78
N TYR A 251 6.77 -22.83 -10.15
CA TYR A 251 6.49 -24.19 -10.61
C TYR A 251 5.02 -24.40 -10.94
N ASP A 252 4.74 -25.16 -12.00
CA ASP A 252 3.41 -25.66 -12.33
C ASP A 252 3.00 -26.81 -11.40
N ILE A 253 1.78 -27.34 -11.61
CA ILE A 253 1.25 -28.45 -10.80
C ILE A 253 2.02 -29.78 -10.96
N ASN A 254 2.81 -29.92 -12.03
CA ASN A 254 3.63 -31.08 -12.32
C ASN A 254 5.08 -30.90 -11.85
N ASN A 255 5.38 -29.83 -11.08
CA ASN A 255 6.71 -29.44 -10.63
C ASN A 255 7.69 -29.08 -11.76
N ASN A 256 7.21 -28.63 -12.92
CA ASN A 256 8.05 -28.01 -13.94
C ASN A 256 8.10 -26.50 -13.73
N LEU A 257 9.24 -25.87 -14.03
CA LEU A 257 9.32 -24.41 -14.04
C LEU A 257 8.32 -23.84 -15.05
N THR A 258 7.59 -22.81 -14.63
CA THR A 258 6.57 -22.15 -15.46
C THR A 258 6.65 -20.63 -15.31
N PRO A 259 6.44 -19.86 -16.39
CA PRO A 259 6.33 -18.42 -16.29
C PRO A 259 5.13 -18.00 -15.45
N ASP A 260 5.28 -16.89 -14.72
CA ASP A 260 4.21 -16.20 -14.02
C ASP A 260 3.52 -15.13 -14.90
N GLU A 261 2.72 -14.27 -14.27
CA GLU A 261 2.06 -13.13 -14.93
C GLU A 261 3.02 -12.16 -15.64
N ASN A 262 4.29 -12.09 -15.25
CA ASN A 262 5.30 -11.26 -15.89
C ASN A 262 6.10 -12.00 -16.97
N ASN A 263 5.70 -13.23 -17.32
CA ASN A 263 6.42 -14.12 -18.24
C ASN A 263 7.80 -14.55 -17.71
N VAL A 264 7.94 -14.70 -16.39
CA VAL A 264 9.21 -15.08 -15.74
C VAL A 264 9.03 -16.34 -14.91
N ALA A 265 9.89 -17.34 -15.12
CA ALA A 265 9.86 -18.59 -14.35
C ALA A 265 10.82 -18.56 -13.15
N ILE A 266 11.93 -17.82 -13.27
CA ILE A 266 12.91 -17.65 -12.19
C ILE A 266 13.30 -16.18 -12.07
N TYR A 267 13.22 -15.64 -10.87
CA TYR A 267 13.83 -14.36 -10.52
C TYR A 267 15.09 -14.62 -9.71
N ARG A 268 16.18 -13.91 -10.01
CA ARG A 268 17.36 -13.86 -9.14
C ARG A 268 17.69 -12.43 -8.77
N TYR A 269 18.19 -12.24 -7.55
CA TYR A 269 18.54 -10.93 -7.03
C TYR A 269 19.96 -10.90 -6.47
N GLU A 270 20.64 -9.78 -6.67
CA GLU A 270 21.90 -9.45 -6.01
C GLU A 270 21.76 -8.11 -5.29
N TYR A 271 22.20 -8.03 -4.04
CA TYR A 271 22.07 -6.82 -3.21
C TYR A 271 23.43 -6.27 -2.79
N TYR A 272 23.61 -4.96 -2.95
CA TYR A 272 24.80 -4.24 -2.51
C TYR A 272 24.36 -2.92 -1.88
N PHE A 273 24.39 -2.83 -0.55
CA PHE A 273 23.91 -1.66 0.19
C PHE A 273 25.02 -1.07 1.06
N LYS A 274 26.05 -0.49 0.43
CA LYS A 274 27.12 0.24 1.13
C LYS A 274 26.98 1.74 0.87
N GLU A 275 27.40 2.57 1.85
CA GLU A 275 27.11 4.02 1.97
C GLU A 275 27.11 4.87 0.69
N LYS A 276 27.89 4.52 -0.35
CA LYS A 276 28.01 5.31 -1.58
C LYS A 276 27.49 4.64 -2.85
N ASP A 277 27.31 3.32 -2.83
CA ASP A 277 26.92 2.51 -3.99
C ASP A 277 25.83 1.52 -3.58
N CYS A 278 24.63 2.04 -3.33
CA CYS A 278 23.46 1.22 -3.04
C CYS A 278 22.83 0.77 -4.35
N TYR A 279 22.85 -0.53 -4.65
CA TYR A 279 22.15 -1.08 -5.79
C TYR A 279 21.63 -2.48 -5.50
N TYR A 280 20.61 -2.87 -6.26
CA TYR A 280 20.29 -4.28 -6.43
C TYR A 280 20.18 -4.61 -7.92
N LYS A 281 20.44 -5.86 -8.24
CA LYS A 281 20.23 -6.43 -9.57
C LYS A 281 19.08 -7.42 -9.52
N GLU A 282 18.31 -7.49 -10.59
CA GLU A 282 17.23 -8.43 -10.82
C GLU A 282 17.46 -9.08 -12.18
N TYR A 283 17.37 -10.41 -12.21
CA TYR A 283 17.57 -11.22 -13.40
C TYR A 283 16.35 -12.11 -13.61
N ASN A 284 15.80 -12.08 -14.82
CA ASN A 284 14.61 -12.81 -15.21
C ASN A 284 14.99 -13.97 -16.12
N TYR A 285 14.58 -15.19 -15.77
CA TYR A 285 14.84 -16.38 -16.59
C TYR A 285 13.54 -17.10 -16.98
N ASP A 286 13.60 -17.75 -18.14
CA ASP A 286 12.59 -18.67 -18.61
C ASP A 286 12.65 -20.02 -17.85
N ASN A 287 11.75 -20.93 -18.22
CA ASN A 287 11.66 -22.27 -17.61
C ASN A 287 12.85 -23.19 -17.94
N ASN A 288 13.72 -22.81 -18.87
CA ASN A 288 14.96 -23.52 -19.20
C ASN A 288 16.19 -22.85 -18.55
N ASN A 289 15.97 -21.92 -17.61
CA ASN A 289 17.01 -21.14 -16.94
C ASN A 289 17.85 -20.28 -17.90
N ASN A 290 17.27 -19.85 -19.03
CA ASN A 290 17.87 -18.85 -19.93
C ASN A 290 17.31 -17.47 -19.62
N LEU A 291 18.11 -16.41 -19.75
CA LEU A 291 17.64 -15.04 -19.57
C LEU A 291 16.46 -14.73 -20.51
N THR A 292 15.39 -14.16 -19.98
CA THR A 292 14.16 -13.84 -20.71
C THR A 292 13.67 -12.43 -20.41
N ILE A 293 13.04 -11.79 -21.39
CA ILE A 293 12.47 -10.45 -21.23
C ILE A 293 11.12 -10.58 -20.54
N SER A 294 10.99 -9.99 -19.34
CA SER A 294 9.71 -9.90 -18.64
C SER A 294 8.71 -9.01 -19.38
N GLN A 295 7.44 -9.03 -18.99
CA GLN A 295 6.44 -8.08 -19.50
C GLN A 295 6.81 -6.61 -19.22
N ASN A 296 7.70 -6.36 -18.25
CA ASN A 296 8.23 -5.03 -17.95
C ASN A 296 9.37 -4.60 -18.90
N GLY A 297 9.72 -5.41 -19.91
CA GLY A 297 10.60 -5.02 -21.00
C GLY A 297 12.10 -5.23 -20.76
N TYR A 298 12.49 -5.95 -19.70
CA TYR A 298 13.89 -6.25 -19.40
C TYR A 298 14.10 -7.70 -18.96
N ALA A 299 15.28 -8.24 -19.30
CA ALA A 299 15.77 -9.51 -18.76
C ALA A 299 16.69 -9.31 -17.55
N MET A 300 17.38 -8.17 -17.49
CA MET A 300 18.24 -7.78 -16.38
C MET A 300 17.96 -6.34 -16.03
N LYS A 301 17.82 -6.02 -14.75
CA LYS A 301 17.68 -4.66 -14.24
C LYS A 301 18.67 -4.45 -13.11
N LYS A 302 19.51 -3.42 -13.21
CA LYS A 302 20.30 -2.89 -12.08
C LYS A 302 19.69 -1.58 -11.64
N THR A 303 19.21 -1.48 -10.41
CA THR A 303 18.69 -0.24 -9.84
C THR A 303 19.72 0.33 -8.88
N ILE A 304 20.25 1.52 -9.20
CA ILE A 304 21.20 2.25 -8.35
C ILE A 304 20.46 3.37 -7.64
N PHE A 305 20.76 3.52 -6.35
CA PHE A 305 20.25 4.57 -5.47
C PHE A 305 21.40 5.48 -5.06
N TYR A 306 21.27 6.78 -5.37
CA TYR A 306 22.16 7.81 -4.86
C TYR A 306 21.45 8.58 -3.77
N ILE A 307 22.08 8.72 -2.61
CA ILE A 307 21.53 9.47 -1.48
C ILE A 307 22.51 10.56 -1.06
N GLN A 308 22.01 11.78 -0.97
CA GLN A 308 22.73 12.88 -0.34
C GLN A 308 21.72 13.91 0.16
N ASN A 309 21.90 14.43 1.38
CA ASN A 309 21.13 15.57 1.91
C ASN A 309 19.59 15.44 1.76
N ASN A 310 19.01 14.30 2.17
CA ASN A 310 17.58 13.98 2.02
C ASN A 310 17.07 13.95 0.56
N GLU A 311 17.96 13.89 -0.43
CA GLU A 311 17.65 13.62 -1.83
C GLU A 311 17.99 12.17 -2.17
N LYS A 312 17.08 11.49 -2.87
CA LYS A 312 17.22 10.14 -3.41
C LYS A 312 17.09 10.18 -4.92
N ARG A 313 18.11 9.74 -5.66
CA ARG A 313 18.01 9.48 -7.10
C ARG A 313 17.96 7.99 -7.38
N ILE A 314 17.02 7.57 -8.21
CA ILE A 314 16.89 6.20 -8.68
C ILE A 314 17.26 6.17 -10.16
N ILE A 315 18.26 5.37 -10.51
CA ILE A 315 18.64 5.10 -11.89
C ILE A 315 18.48 3.62 -12.16
N ASN A 316 17.66 3.28 -13.15
CA ASN A 316 17.54 1.91 -13.62
C ASN A 316 18.44 1.71 -14.84
N TYR A 317 19.13 0.59 -14.87
CA TYR A 317 19.89 0.14 -16.02
C TYR A 317 19.35 -1.20 -16.47
N SER A 318 19.35 -1.43 -17.78
CA SER A 318 18.98 -2.73 -18.36
C SER A 318 19.89 -3.06 -19.53
N ASN A 319 20.08 -4.35 -19.77
CA ASN A 319 20.46 -4.80 -21.09
C ASN A 319 19.17 -4.97 -21.88
N LYS A 320 18.89 -4.05 -22.83
CA LYS A 320 17.86 -4.29 -23.85
C LYS A 320 18.32 -5.48 -24.68
N ILE A 321 17.90 -6.69 -24.31
CA ILE A 321 18.00 -7.83 -25.23
C ILE A 321 17.05 -7.48 -26.37
N ASN A 322 17.60 -7.07 -27.50
CA ASN A 322 16.83 -6.84 -28.70
C ASN A 322 16.15 -8.18 -29.05
N LYS A 323 14.86 -8.17 -29.47
CA LYS A 323 14.02 -9.37 -29.71
C LYS A 323 14.63 -10.43 -30.67
N ASN A 324 15.76 -10.11 -31.31
CA ASN A 324 16.47 -10.95 -32.29
C ASN A 324 17.85 -11.46 -31.79
N TYR A 325 18.09 -11.55 -30.48
CA TYR A 325 19.39 -12.04 -29.99
C TYR A 325 19.49 -13.58 -30.10
N ASN A 326 20.54 -14.03 -30.77
CA ASN A 326 20.81 -15.44 -31.06
C ASN A 326 21.42 -16.13 -29.82
N ARG A 327 21.10 -17.42 -29.63
CA ARG A 327 21.24 -18.24 -28.41
C ARG A 327 22.67 -18.53 -27.88
N ASP A 328 23.70 -17.86 -28.37
CA ASP A 328 25.08 -18.17 -28.02
C ASP A 328 25.58 -17.20 -26.93
N ILE A 329 25.54 -17.64 -25.66
CA ILE A 329 26.04 -16.89 -24.50
C ILE A 329 27.57 -17.03 -24.45
N PRO A 330 28.36 -15.94 -24.53
CA PRO A 330 29.77 -15.99 -24.17
C PRO A 330 29.91 -16.07 -22.64
N THR A 331 30.77 -16.96 -22.16
CA THR A 331 31.10 -17.23 -20.74
C THR A 331 31.71 -16.03 -19.99
N VAL A 332 31.88 -14.89 -20.66
CA VAL A 332 32.35 -13.62 -20.09
C VAL A 332 31.53 -12.50 -20.73
N TYR A 333 30.35 -12.23 -20.18
CA TYR A 333 29.56 -11.07 -20.58
C TYR A 333 30.15 -9.85 -19.87
N GLU A 334 30.85 -8.96 -20.59
CA GLU A 334 31.12 -7.62 -20.08
C GLU A 334 29.75 -6.95 -19.83
N GLU A 335 29.43 -6.69 -18.56
CA GLU A 335 28.16 -6.10 -18.13
C GLU A 335 27.99 -4.66 -18.64
N LYS A 336 27.72 -4.48 -19.94
CA LYS A 336 27.46 -3.16 -20.53
C LYS A 336 25.99 -2.76 -20.29
N TYR A 337 25.69 -2.44 -19.04
CA TYR A 337 24.43 -1.85 -18.63
C TYR A 337 24.20 -0.50 -19.33
N GLU A 338 23.06 -0.33 -20.00
CA GLU A 338 22.60 0.98 -20.47
C GLU A 338 21.52 1.51 -19.54
N ILE A 339 21.48 2.83 -19.37
CA ILE A 339 20.41 3.49 -18.61
C ILE A 339 19.07 3.15 -19.28
N MET A 340 18.17 2.55 -18.51
CA MET A 340 16.84 2.16 -18.93
C MET A 340 15.88 3.31 -18.68
N ASP A 341 15.30 3.82 -19.75
CA ASP A 341 14.15 4.68 -19.70
C ASP A 341 12.84 3.88 -19.67
N ASN A 342 11.80 4.48 -19.09
CA ASN A 342 10.44 4.01 -19.32
C ASN A 342 9.98 4.40 -20.75
N PHE A 343 8.76 4.02 -21.11
CA PHE A 343 8.16 4.33 -22.42
C PHE A 343 8.03 5.84 -22.75
N LYS A 344 8.30 6.73 -21.79
CA LYS A 344 8.33 8.20 -21.96
C LYS A 344 9.74 8.78 -22.04
N GLY A 345 10.79 7.96 -21.97
CA GLY A 345 12.17 8.46 -21.96
C GLY A 345 12.68 8.87 -20.58
N ILE A 346 11.87 8.74 -19.52
CA ILE A 346 12.32 9.03 -18.14
C ILE A 346 13.17 7.86 -17.68
N ALA A 347 14.41 8.15 -17.30
CA ALA A 347 15.35 7.14 -16.84
C ALA A 347 15.81 7.35 -15.39
N ILE A 348 15.69 8.57 -14.89
CA ILE A 348 16.13 8.95 -13.55
C ILE A 348 15.01 9.69 -12.86
N TYR A 349 14.75 9.27 -11.62
CA TYR A 349 13.81 9.92 -10.72
C TYR A 349 14.57 10.49 -9.54
N SER A 350 14.50 11.80 -9.29
CA SER A 350 15.03 12.43 -8.09
C SER A 350 13.91 12.81 -7.15
N TYR A 351 14.01 12.38 -5.89
CA TYR A 351 13.05 12.64 -4.83
C TYR A 351 13.76 13.37 -3.70
N LYS A 352 13.31 14.57 -3.36
CA LYS A 352 13.81 15.34 -2.23
C LYS A 352 12.78 15.36 -1.12
N TYR A 353 13.25 15.15 0.10
CA TYR A 353 12.41 15.09 1.28
C TYR A 353 12.79 16.18 2.29
N ASP A 354 11.83 16.62 3.09
CA ASP A 354 12.09 17.45 4.26
C ASP A 354 12.59 16.61 5.45
N ASP A 355 12.83 17.26 6.59
CA ASP A 355 13.28 16.60 7.82
C ASP A 355 12.21 15.67 8.45
N ASN A 356 10.97 15.70 7.98
CA ASN A 356 9.91 14.78 8.39
C ASN A 356 9.72 13.62 7.38
N PHE A 357 10.59 13.51 6.37
CA PHE A 357 10.48 12.60 5.24
C PHE A 357 9.20 12.78 4.40
N TYR A 358 8.61 13.97 4.40
CA TYR A 358 7.62 14.31 3.40
C TYR A 358 8.32 14.65 2.09
N LEU A 359 7.86 14.04 0.99
CA LEU A 359 8.38 14.32 -0.34
C LEU A 359 8.07 15.77 -0.69
N ILE A 360 9.08 16.63 -0.84
CA ILE A 360 8.92 18.06 -1.15
C ILE A 360 9.27 18.40 -2.60
N GLU A 361 10.04 17.55 -3.29
CA GLU A 361 10.37 17.76 -4.71
C GLU A 361 10.54 16.42 -5.43
N ASN A 362 10.03 16.31 -6.66
CA ASN A 362 10.24 15.16 -7.55
C ASN A 362 10.64 15.66 -8.94
N ILE A 363 11.76 15.17 -9.48
CA ILE A 363 12.37 15.63 -10.74
C ILE A 363 12.66 14.44 -11.65
N PHE A 364 12.40 14.57 -12.94
CA PHE A 364 12.65 13.53 -13.94
C PHE A 364 13.78 13.92 -14.90
N PHE A 365 14.66 12.96 -15.19
CA PHE A 365 15.71 13.12 -16.20
C PHE A 365 15.68 11.99 -17.23
N ASP A 366 16.11 12.33 -18.44
CA ASP A 366 16.40 11.37 -19.50
C ASP A 366 17.72 10.62 -19.22
N LYS A 367 18.08 9.70 -20.11
CA LYS A 367 19.33 8.93 -20.05
C LYS A 367 20.61 9.76 -20.15
N ASN A 368 20.51 11.01 -20.60
CA ASN A 368 21.62 11.94 -20.73
C ASN A 368 21.66 12.94 -19.58
N PHE A 369 20.88 12.72 -18.51
CA PHE A 369 20.75 13.61 -17.36
C PHE A 369 20.16 14.99 -17.69
N ASN A 370 19.44 15.11 -18.81
CA ASN A 370 18.64 16.31 -19.11
C ASN A 370 17.26 16.18 -18.50
N LEU A 371 16.68 17.29 -18.05
CA LEU A 371 15.29 17.31 -17.58
C LEU A 371 14.35 16.86 -18.70
N ILE A 372 13.41 16.00 -18.35
CA ILE A 372 12.37 15.53 -19.26
C ILE A 372 11.01 15.61 -18.59
N ALA A 373 9.99 15.93 -19.36
CA ALA A 373 8.63 15.95 -18.87
C ALA A 373 8.09 14.53 -18.69
N ASP A 374 7.27 14.33 -17.67
CA ASP A 374 6.52 13.10 -17.46
C ASP A 374 5.30 13.01 -18.40
N VAL A 375 4.41 12.04 -18.14
CA VAL A 375 3.16 11.89 -18.90
C VAL A 375 2.26 13.13 -18.83
N LYS A 376 2.42 13.96 -17.79
CA LYS A 376 1.66 15.19 -17.54
C LYS A 376 2.27 16.43 -18.20
N GLY A 377 3.42 16.32 -18.84
CA GLY A 377 4.15 17.48 -19.34
C GLY A 377 4.99 18.18 -18.25
N VAL A 378 5.08 17.60 -17.06
CA VAL A 378 5.73 18.22 -15.89
C VAL A 378 7.13 17.63 -15.69
N MET A 379 8.13 18.50 -15.49
CA MET A 379 9.52 18.08 -15.24
C MET A 379 9.82 18.01 -13.74
N ILE A 380 9.21 18.90 -12.97
CA ILE A 380 9.46 19.06 -11.53
C ILE A 380 8.12 19.24 -10.83
N TYR A 381 7.87 18.40 -9.83
CA TYR A 381 6.79 18.58 -8.86
C TYR A 381 7.36 19.10 -7.55
N ARG A 382 6.72 20.11 -6.95
CA ARG A 382 6.98 20.53 -5.56
C ARG A 382 5.75 20.33 -4.71
N TYR A 383 5.96 19.95 -3.46
CA TYR A 383 4.90 19.61 -2.53
C TYR A 383 5.03 20.40 -1.23
N SER A 384 3.91 20.85 -0.70
CA SER A 384 3.83 21.54 0.59
C SER A 384 2.88 20.81 1.52
N TYR A 385 3.24 20.73 2.80
CA TYR A 385 2.47 20.05 3.82
C TYR A 385 2.09 21.00 4.95
N ASP A 386 0.96 20.74 5.61
CA ASP A 386 0.64 21.41 6.87
C ASP A 386 1.39 20.79 8.05
N LYS A 387 1.19 21.37 9.24
CA LYS A 387 1.82 20.90 10.50
C LYS A 387 1.43 19.48 10.90
N GLU A 388 0.34 18.94 10.35
CA GLU A 388 -0.17 17.60 10.63
C GLU A 388 0.32 16.59 9.57
N GLY A 389 1.08 17.05 8.56
CA GLY A 389 1.62 16.22 7.50
C GLY A 389 0.70 16.00 6.31
N PHE A 390 -0.39 16.76 6.18
CA PHE A 390 -1.24 16.68 4.99
C PHE A 390 -0.71 17.52 3.85
N LEU A 391 -0.72 16.96 2.64
CA LEU A 391 -0.35 17.65 1.42
C LEU A 391 -1.32 18.80 1.14
N ILE A 392 -0.93 20.06 1.38
CA ILE A 392 -1.79 21.23 1.13
C ILE A 392 -1.61 21.82 -0.27
N ALA A 393 -0.49 21.53 -0.94
CA ALA A 393 -0.28 21.95 -2.33
C ALA A 393 0.67 21.03 -3.10
N GLN A 394 0.40 20.88 -4.39
CA GLN A 394 1.32 20.33 -5.39
C GLN A 394 1.47 21.35 -6.51
N GLU A 395 2.70 21.69 -6.88
CA GLU A 395 3.04 22.71 -7.87
C GLU A 395 3.93 22.12 -8.98
N HIS A 396 3.73 22.58 -10.22
CA HIS A 396 4.36 22.04 -11.42
C HIS A 396 5.32 23.05 -12.04
N PHE A 397 6.54 22.63 -12.35
CA PHE A 397 7.56 23.49 -12.95
C PHE A 397 8.19 22.81 -14.17
N GLY A 398 8.65 23.67 -15.09
CA GLY A 398 9.45 23.29 -16.24
C GLY A 398 10.94 23.30 -15.92
N GLY A 399 11.76 23.27 -16.98
CA GLY A 399 13.22 23.14 -16.85
C GLY A 399 13.96 24.33 -16.22
N ASP A 400 13.28 25.45 -15.98
CA ASP A 400 13.88 26.65 -15.37
C ASP A 400 13.80 26.68 -13.83
N PHE A 401 13.15 25.70 -13.20
CA PHE A 401 12.97 25.56 -11.74
C PHE A 401 12.21 26.68 -11.02
N VAL A 402 11.83 27.73 -11.74
CA VAL A 402 11.33 28.99 -11.15
C VAL A 402 9.92 29.30 -11.62
N ASN A 403 9.65 29.14 -12.91
CA ASN A 403 8.35 29.50 -13.47
C ASN A 403 7.43 28.29 -13.44
N PRO A 404 6.23 28.40 -12.82
CA PRO A 404 5.23 27.36 -12.88
C PRO A 404 4.81 27.10 -14.33
N ILE A 405 4.52 25.84 -14.65
CA ILE A 405 3.98 25.43 -15.95
C ILE A 405 2.64 24.74 -15.74
N ASP A 406 1.78 24.83 -16.74
CA ASP A 406 0.56 24.04 -16.76
C ASP A 406 0.89 22.59 -17.19
N ASP A 407 0.27 21.62 -16.53
CA ASP A 407 0.25 20.24 -17.01
C ASP A 407 -0.65 20.12 -18.27
N PHE A 408 -0.78 18.93 -18.84
CA PHE A 408 -1.64 18.74 -20.03
C PHE A 408 -3.11 19.08 -19.77
N GLU A 409 -3.55 19.16 -18.51
CA GLU A 409 -4.92 19.51 -18.12
C GLU A 409 -5.08 21.04 -18.02
N GLY A 410 -4.01 21.82 -18.19
CA GLY A 410 -4.00 23.24 -17.96
C GLY A 410 -3.74 23.62 -16.50
N VAL A 411 -3.40 22.66 -15.63
CA VAL A 411 -3.24 22.88 -14.19
C VAL A 411 -1.76 22.98 -13.82
N SER A 412 -1.36 24.07 -13.17
CA SER A 412 -0.02 24.25 -12.64
C SER A 412 0.07 23.97 -11.13
N LYS A 413 -1.04 24.16 -10.41
CA LYS A 413 -1.08 23.98 -8.97
C LYS A 413 -2.39 23.37 -8.49
N TYR A 414 -2.27 22.30 -7.73
CA TYR A 414 -3.36 21.76 -6.93
C TYR A 414 -3.25 22.29 -5.50
N LYS A 415 -4.36 22.74 -4.90
CA LYS A 415 -4.46 23.01 -3.46
C LYS A 415 -5.48 22.07 -2.83
N PHE A 416 -5.16 21.57 -1.64
CA PHE A 416 -5.99 20.63 -0.92
C PHE A 416 -6.33 21.15 0.48
N SER A 417 -7.44 20.65 1.03
CA SER A 417 -7.81 20.90 2.42
C SER A 417 -8.43 19.65 3.01
N TYR A 418 -8.27 19.46 4.32
CA TYR A 418 -8.63 18.24 5.02
C TYR A 418 -9.46 18.52 6.27
N ASP A 419 -10.30 17.57 6.66
CA ASP A 419 -10.96 17.57 7.96
C ASP A 419 -10.05 17.01 9.07
N SER A 420 -10.55 16.99 10.31
CA SER A 420 -9.86 16.41 11.46
C SER A 420 -9.62 14.90 11.35
N ASN A 421 -10.28 14.19 10.44
CA ASN A 421 -10.07 12.77 10.19
C ASN A 421 -9.04 12.51 9.08
N GLY A 422 -8.57 13.56 8.41
CA GLY A 422 -7.63 13.46 7.29
C GLY A 422 -8.32 13.14 5.97
N ASN A 423 -9.65 13.31 5.87
CA ASN A 423 -10.35 13.21 4.60
C ASN A 423 -10.20 14.54 3.85
N MET A 424 -9.92 14.46 2.55
CA MET A 424 -9.80 15.63 1.69
C MET A 424 -11.20 16.24 1.48
N ILE A 425 -11.43 17.45 1.98
CA ILE A 425 -12.70 18.18 1.88
C ILE A 425 -12.74 19.18 0.71
N SER A 426 -11.58 19.54 0.16
CA SER A 426 -11.50 20.41 -1.02
C SER A 426 -10.27 20.09 -1.89
N LYS A 427 -10.43 20.19 -3.20
CA LYS A 427 -9.35 20.24 -4.20
C LYS A 427 -9.61 21.40 -5.14
N LYS A 428 -8.65 22.32 -5.29
CA LYS A 428 -8.70 23.47 -6.21
C LYS A 428 -7.59 23.40 -7.24
N ASN A 429 -7.91 23.72 -8.48
CA ASN A 429 -7.00 23.66 -9.62
C ASN A 429 -6.66 25.09 -10.10
N TYR A 430 -5.38 25.43 -10.16
CA TYR A 430 -4.91 26.76 -10.59
C TYR A 430 -3.95 26.64 -11.79
N SER A 431 -4.06 27.56 -12.74
CA SER A 431 -3.06 27.73 -13.81
C SER A 431 -1.76 28.33 -13.26
N LYS A 432 -0.74 28.37 -14.12
CA LYS A 432 0.54 29.05 -13.85
C LYS A 432 0.39 30.54 -13.52
N ASP A 433 -0.69 31.17 -14.01
CA ASP A 433 -1.02 32.58 -13.74
C ASP A 433 -1.76 32.76 -12.40
N GLY A 434 -1.98 31.67 -11.65
CA GLY A 434 -2.65 31.69 -10.34
C GLY A 434 -4.18 31.82 -10.42
N VAL A 435 -4.78 31.62 -11.58
CA VAL A 435 -6.23 31.69 -11.80
C VAL A 435 -6.82 30.28 -11.71
N LEU A 436 -8.04 30.15 -11.18
CA LEU A 436 -8.73 28.85 -11.19
C LEU A 436 -8.96 28.37 -12.62
N VAL A 437 -8.69 27.09 -12.87
CA VAL A 437 -8.88 26.42 -14.17
C VAL A 437 -9.56 25.08 -14.01
N ALA A 438 -10.29 24.65 -15.05
CA ALA A 438 -10.88 23.33 -15.08
C ALA A 438 -9.81 22.25 -15.29
N ASP A 439 -10.01 21.10 -14.66
CA ASP A 439 -9.31 19.86 -15.07
C ASP A 439 -10.05 19.17 -16.23
N PHE A 440 -9.62 17.95 -16.58
CA PHE A 440 -10.25 17.15 -17.63
C PHE A 440 -11.71 16.73 -17.37
N ASN A 441 -12.19 16.87 -16.14
CA ASN A 441 -13.61 16.71 -15.85
C ASN A 441 -14.37 18.03 -15.99
N PHE A 442 -13.76 19.11 -16.49
CA PHE A 442 -14.34 20.46 -16.56
C PHE A 442 -14.56 21.13 -15.18
N VAL A 443 -13.91 20.64 -14.11
CA VAL A 443 -14.14 21.12 -12.75
C VAL A 443 -12.97 21.96 -12.24
N PHE A 444 -13.28 23.11 -11.64
CA PHE A 444 -12.29 24.06 -11.10
C PHE A 444 -12.01 23.80 -9.62
N GLU A 445 -13.06 23.45 -8.87
CA GLU A 445 -13.00 23.10 -7.47
C GLU A 445 -13.94 21.92 -7.17
N TYR A 446 -13.43 20.96 -6.41
CA TYR A 446 -14.20 19.88 -5.81
C TYR A 446 -14.37 20.14 -4.33
N LEU A 447 -15.58 19.99 -3.82
CA LEU A 447 -15.85 19.89 -2.38
C LEU A 447 -16.39 18.50 -2.05
N TYR A 448 -15.87 17.92 -0.97
CA TYR A 448 -16.22 16.58 -0.52
C TYR A 448 -16.78 16.62 0.89
N GLU A 449 -17.84 15.86 1.11
CA GLU A 449 -18.47 15.68 2.42
C GLU A 449 -18.44 14.20 2.78
N TYR A 450 -18.10 13.89 4.04
CA TYR A 450 -17.98 12.52 4.53
C TYR A 450 -18.93 12.29 5.70
N ASP A 451 -19.39 11.05 5.85
CA ASP A 451 -20.06 10.62 7.07
C ASP A 451 -19.05 10.31 8.20
N LYS A 452 -19.59 9.96 9.38
CA LYS A 452 -18.80 9.59 10.57
C LYS A 452 -17.95 8.33 10.39
N GLN A 453 -18.11 7.59 9.29
CA GLN A 453 -17.31 6.41 8.95
C GLN A 453 -16.24 6.75 7.90
N ASN A 454 -16.01 8.04 7.61
CA ASN A 454 -15.10 8.53 6.59
C ASN A 454 -15.46 8.05 5.17
N ARG A 455 -16.74 7.77 4.92
CA ARG A 455 -17.25 7.45 3.58
C ARG A 455 -17.75 8.71 2.91
N LEU A 456 -17.40 8.88 1.63
CA LEU A 456 -17.82 10.04 0.83
C LEU A 456 -19.35 10.03 0.64
N ILE A 457 -20.07 11.01 1.15
CA ILE A 457 -21.52 11.14 0.99
C ILE A 457 -21.94 12.22 -0.01
N SER A 458 -21.06 13.17 -0.31
CA SER A 458 -21.30 14.14 -1.37
C SER A 458 -20.01 14.63 -2.02
N GLN A 459 -20.05 14.78 -3.34
CA GLN A 459 -19.07 15.54 -4.10
C GLN A 459 -19.82 16.66 -4.83
N LYS A 460 -19.36 17.90 -4.68
CA LYS A 460 -19.86 19.09 -5.39
C LYS A 460 -18.77 19.63 -6.30
N ASN A 461 -19.11 19.87 -7.55
CA ASN A 461 -18.22 20.38 -8.59
C ASN A 461 -18.53 21.85 -8.86
N PHE A 462 -17.50 22.70 -8.86
CA PHE A 462 -17.65 24.15 -9.01
C PHE A 462 -16.86 24.68 -10.21
N GLY A 463 -17.41 25.75 -10.79
CA GLY A 463 -16.81 26.56 -11.86
C GLY A 463 -15.92 27.69 -11.31
N SER A 464 -15.38 28.49 -12.22
CA SER A 464 -14.45 29.59 -11.92
C SER A 464 -15.01 30.71 -11.02
N LEU A 465 -16.34 30.84 -10.90
CA LEU A 465 -17.01 31.87 -10.08
C LEU A 465 -17.67 31.27 -8.82
N GLY A 466 -17.38 30.02 -8.48
CA GLY A 466 -17.98 29.33 -7.33
C GLY A 466 -19.43 28.88 -7.53
N GLN A 467 -19.91 28.88 -8.77
CA GLN A 467 -21.18 28.27 -9.18
C GLN A 467 -21.02 26.76 -9.35
N LEU A 468 -22.08 25.99 -9.15
CA LEU A 468 -22.08 24.56 -9.50
C LEU A 468 -21.84 24.38 -11.01
N GLN A 469 -20.97 23.45 -11.36
CA GLN A 469 -20.52 23.18 -12.73
C GLN A 469 -20.68 21.69 -13.02
N GLU A 470 -21.25 21.36 -14.18
CA GLU A 470 -21.32 19.98 -14.64
C GLU A 470 -19.93 19.49 -15.03
N ASP A 471 -19.63 18.25 -14.63
CA ASP A 471 -18.43 17.57 -15.05
C ASP A 471 -18.58 16.93 -16.44
N ILE A 472 -17.57 16.16 -16.87
CA ILE A 472 -17.60 15.42 -18.14
C ILE A 472 -18.76 14.42 -18.26
N HIS A 473 -19.39 14.03 -17.15
CA HIS A 473 -20.56 13.17 -17.13
C HIS A 473 -21.87 13.96 -17.08
N GLY A 474 -21.84 15.30 -17.10
CA GLY A 474 -23.03 16.14 -17.03
C GLY A 474 -23.58 16.33 -15.61
N VAL A 475 -22.77 16.06 -14.58
CA VAL A 475 -23.20 16.06 -13.17
C VAL A 475 -22.46 17.15 -12.38
N SER A 476 -23.20 17.96 -11.64
CA SER A 476 -22.63 18.99 -10.76
C SER A 476 -22.50 18.54 -9.31
N VAL A 477 -23.40 17.67 -8.86
CA VAL A 477 -23.35 17.12 -7.50
C VAL A 477 -23.64 15.63 -7.54
N TYR A 478 -22.75 14.85 -6.95
CA TYR A 478 -22.98 13.46 -6.62
C TYR A 478 -23.36 13.36 -5.15
N LYS A 479 -24.39 12.56 -4.84
CA LYS A 479 -24.69 12.14 -3.47
C LYS A 479 -24.68 10.63 -3.39
N TYR A 480 -24.06 10.12 -2.33
CA TYR A 480 -23.92 8.69 -2.08
C TYR A 480 -24.61 8.31 -0.78
N GLU A 481 -25.37 7.22 -0.84
CA GLU A 481 -25.93 6.56 0.33
C GLU A 481 -25.32 5.17 0.43
N TYR A 482 -25.14 4.70 1.66
CA TYR A 482 -24.52 3.41 1.94
C TYR A 482 -25.48 2.51 2.71
N ASN A 483 -25.46 1.22 2.38
CA ASN A 483 -26.19 0.23 3.17
C ASN A 483 -25.49 -0.04 4.51
N LYS A 484 -26.12 -0.88 5.34
CA LYS A 484 -25.54 -1.33 6.62
C LYS A 484 -24.16 -2.00 6.47
N PHE A 485 -23.84 -2.56 5.31
CA PHE A 485 -22.53 -3.16 5.02
C PHE A 485 -21.50 -2.13 4.53
N GLY A 486 -21.84 -0.84 4.52
CA GLY A 486 -21.03 0.27 3.99
C GLY A 486 -20.66 0.13 2.53
N LYS A 487 -21.47 -0.58 1.74
CA LYS A 487 -21.42 -0.55 0.28
C LYS A 487 -22.37 0.54 -0.21
N ILE A 488 -22.04 1.20 -1.31
CA ILE A 488 -22.90 2.19 -1.94
C ILE A 488 -24.23 1.50 -2.26
N SER A 489 -25.33 1.99 -1.69
CA SER A 489 -26.70 1.53 -2.00
C SER A 489 -27.38 2.42 -3.01
N LYS A 490 -26.98 3.69 -3.08
CA LYS A 490 -27.55 4.64 -4.02
C LYS A 490 -26.56 5.74 -4.36
N GLN A 491 -26.57 6.15 -5.61
CA GLN A 491 -25.96 7.38 -6.09
C GLN A 491 -27.06 8.23 -6.73
N SER A 492 -27.06 9.52 -6.44
CA SER A 492 -27.94 10.50 -7.10
C SER A 492 -27.12 11.62 -7.72
N ASN A 493 -27.41 11.89 -8.97
CA ASN A 493 -26.77 12.90 -9.80
C ASN A 493 -27.65 14.14 -9.87
N TYR A 494 -27.08 15.31 -9.63
CA TYR A 494 -27.81 16.57 -9.70
C TYR A 494 -27.11 17.57 -10.61
N GLY A 495 -27.92 18.38 -11.29
CA GLY A 495 -27.46 19.53 -12.07
C GLY A 495 -27.13 20.75 -11.20
N PRO A 496 -26.76 21.87 -11.82
CA PRO A 496 -26.37 23.10 -11.13
C PRO A 496 -27.54 23.79 -10.41
N ASP A 497 -28.78 23.44 -10.75
CA ASP A 497 -30.02 23.88 -10.10
C ASP A 497 -30.43 22.98 -8.90
N LEU A 498 -29.59 22.02 -8.53
CA LEU A 498 -29.82 21.02 -7.48
C LEU A 498 -31.01 20.09 -7.74
N ARG A 499 -31.44 19.95 -8.99
CA ARG A 499 -32.44 18.96 -9.39
C ARG A 499 -31.76 17.72 -9.96
N LEU A 500 -32.46 16.58 -9.89
CA LEU A 500 -31.97 15.32 -10.47
C LEU A 500 -31.67 15.53 -11.96
N ARG A 501 -30.54 15.02 -12.41
CA ARG A 501 -30.09 15.17 -13.79
C ARG A 501 -29.49 13.88 -14.30
N ASP A 502 -29.86 13.54 -15.52
CA ASP A 502 -29.28 12.41 -16.24
C ASP A 502 -27.84 12.71 -16.58
N ASP A 503 -26.96 11.76 -16.27
CA ASP A 503 -25.60 11.77 -16.78
C ASP A 503 -25.58 11.48 -18.28
N VAL A 504 -24.38 11.48 -18.87
CA VAL A 504 -24.17 11.13 -20.29
C VAL A 504 -24.69 9.75 -20.69
N GLY A 505 -24.94 8.86 -19.73
CA GLY A 505 -25.56 7.55 -19.95
C GLY A 505 -27.10 7.58 -19.95
N GLY A 506 -27.71 8.72 -19.63
CA GLY A 506 -29.16 8.85 -19.48
C GLY A 506 -29.67 8.50 -18.08
N PHE A 507 -28.80 8.50 -17.05
CA PHE A 507 -29.16 8.04 -15.71
C PHE A 507 -28.94 9.12 -14.65
N SER A 508 -29.97 9.39 -13.83
CA SER A 508 -29.90 10.31 -12.70
C SER A 508 -29.72 9.62 -11.36
N ILE A 509 -30.16 8.36 -11.26
CA ILE A 509 -30.04 7.56 -10.04
C ILE A 509 -29.53 6.17 -10.38
N TYR A 510 -28.54 5.74 -9.62
CA TYR A 510 -28.08 4.36 -9.57
C TYR A 510 -28.48 3.77 -8.21
N LYS A 511 -29.11 2.60 -8.21
CA LYS A 511 -29.42 1.84 -6.99
C LYS A 511 -28.78 0.46 -7.06
N TRP A 512 -28.00 0.16 -6.04
CA TRP A 512 -27.43 -1.17 -5.82
C TRP A 512 -28.22 -1.85 -4.71
N ILE A 513 -28.90 -2.94 -5.06
CA ILE A 513 -29.73 -3.69 -4.15
C ILE A 513 -28.95 -4.92 -3.71
N TYR A 514 -28.89 -5.10 -2.41
CA TYR A 514 -28.15 -6.18 -1.79
C TYR A 514 -29.07 -7.09 -1.01
N ASP A 515 -28.76 -8.39 -1.00
CA ASP A 515 -29.41 -9.32 -0.09
C ASP A 515 -28.98 -9.07 1.37
N SER A 516 -29.55 -9.85 2.30
CA SER A 516 -29.19 -9.82 3.71
C SER A 516 -27.75 -10.23 4.01
N ARG A 517 -27.02 -10.67 2.98
CA ARG A 517 -25.62 -11.14 3.00
C ARG A 517 -24.71 -10.13 2.28
N GLY A 518 -25.23 -8.96 1.88
CA GLY A 518 -24.44 -7.92 1.22
C GLY A 518 -23.93 -8.34 -0.17
N ASN A 519 -24.51 -9.36 -0.80
CA ASN A 519 -24.28 -9.68 -2.21
C ASN A 519 -25.16 -8.77 -3.06
N LEU A 520 -24.59 -8.23 -4.13
CA LEU A 520 -25.36 -7.45 -5.10
C LEU A 520 -26.30 -8.42 -5.82
N ILE A 521 -27.61 -8.20 -5.69
CA ILE A 521 -28.64 -9.05 -6.31
C ILE A 521 -29.36 -8.33 -7.44
N ASP A 522 -29.36 -7.00 -7.43
CA ASP A 522 -29.96 -6.19 -8.48
C ASP A 522 -29.26 -4.83 -8.57
N PHE A 523 -29.26 -4.27 -9.77
CA PHE A 523 -28.68 -2.98 -10.08
C PHE A 523 -29.62 -2.23 -11.00
N GLN A 524 -30.23 -1.17 -10.46
CA GLN A 524 -31.27 -0.41 -11.12
C GLN A 524 -30.77 0.98 -11.48
N LYS A 525 -31.12 1.44 -12.68
CA LYS A 525 -30.82 2.78 -13.16
C LYS A 525 -32.12 3.50 -13.44
N PHE A 526 -32.20 4.76 -13.04
CA PHE A 526 -33.37 5.58 -13.27
C PHE A 526 -32.99 6.85 -14.01
N ASP A 527 -33.82 7.27 -14.94
CA ASP A 527 -33.74 8.61 -15.53
C ASP A 527 -34.19 9.69 -14.54
N SER A 528 -34.08 10.95 -14.94
CA SER A 528 -34.43 12.13 -14.14
C SER A 528 -35.94 12.28 -13.89
N LEU A 529 -36.77 11.55 -14.64
CA LEU A 529 -38.22 11.46 -14.44
C LEU A 529 -38.60 10.34 -13.46
N GLY A 530 -37.66 9.46 -13.11
CA GLY A 530 -37.86 8.33 -12.21
C GLY A 530 -38.26 7.03 -12.90
N ASN A 531 -38.16 6.95 -14.23
CA ASN A 531 -38.39 5.71 -14.96
C ASN A 531 -37.19 4.77 -14.81
N LEU A 532 -37.46 3.49 -14.60
CA LEU A 532 -36.43 2.44 -14.62
C LEU A 532 -36.00 2.19 -16.08
N ILE A 533 -34.69 2.27 -16.36
CA ILE A 533 -34.10 2.04 -17.70
C ILE A 533 -33.39 0.69 -17.79
#